data_AF-A0A2I0IGB1-F1
#
_entry.id   AF-A0A2I0IGB1-F1
#
_cell.length_a   1.000
_cell.length_b   1.000
_cell.length_c   1.000
_cell.angle_alpha   90.00
_cell.angle_beta   90.00
_cell.angle_gamma   90.00
#
_symmetry.space_group_name_H-M   'P 1'
#
loop_
_entity.id
_entity.type
_entity.pdbx_description
1 polymer ?
#
loop_
_entity_poly.entity_id
_entity_poly.type
_entity_poly.pdbx_seq_one_letter_code
_entity_poly.pdbx_strand_id
1 'polypeptide(L)' 'MLNPIMRYTNFKASGCSAYASAWCRPVSASPFWSGGLSRQQYRAMMRVQSRHLIYDYCRDPKRDHSLTPECWR' A
#
# COMPACT_ATOMS: atom_id res chain seq x y z
N MET A 1 -25.29 21.17 11.75
CA MET A 1 -23.89 20.70 11.75
C MET A 1 -23.91 19.21 12.08
N LEU A 2 -23.47 18.34 11.17
CA LEU A 2 -23.27 16.93 11.48
C LEU A 2 -21.91 16.81 12.17
N ASN A 3 -21.88 16.26 13.39
CA ASN A 3 -20.63 15.88 14.06
C ASN A 3 -20.25 14.48 13.56
N PRO A 4 -19.22 14.32 12.71
CA PRO A 4 -18.82 13.00 12.23
C PRO A 4 -18.24 12.19 13.39
N ILE A 5 -18.80 11.00 13.62
CA ILE A 5 -18.26 10.01 14.56
C ILE A 5 -17.49 8.97 13.75
N MET A 6 -16.20 8.79 14.05
CA MET A 6 -15.38 7.75 13.43
C MET A 6 -15.39 6.49 14.30
N ARG A 7 -15.65 5.33 13.67
CA ARG A 7 -15.70 4.04 14.36
C ARG A 7 -14.66 3.09 13.77
N TYR A 8 -13.87 2.47 14.63
CA TYR A 8 -12.85 1.48 14.27
C TYR A 8 -13.23 0.11 14.86
N THR A 9 -13.21 -0.95 14.05
CA THR A 9 -13.47 -2.35 14.46
C THR A 9 -12.57 -3.29 13.66
N ASN A 10 -12.47 -4.56 14.08
CA ASN A 10 -11.72 -5.61 13.37
C ASN A 10 -10.21 -5.31 13.21
N PHE A 11 -9.54 -4.98 14.32
CA PHE A 11 -8.09 -4.78 14.34
C PHE A 11 -7.36 -6.05 13.93
N LYS A 12 -6.45 -5.92 12.96
CA LYS A 12 -5.58 -7.01 12.50
C LYS A 12 -4.14 -6.52 12.60
N ALA A 13 -3.36 -7.18 13.46
CA ALA A 13 -1.93 -6.97 13.59
C ALA A 13 -1.25 -8.33 13.46
N SER A 14 -0.77 -8.63 12.26
CA SER A 14 -0.02 -9.85 11.97
C SER A 14 1.24 -9.51 11.20
N GLY A 15 2.36 -10.12 11.57
CA GLY A 15 3.66 -9.82 11.00
C GLY A 15 4.78 -9.99 12.03
N CYS A 16 5.96 -9.52 11.65
CA CYS A 16 7.17 -9.59 12.47
C CYS A 16 7.36 -8.26 13.20
N SER A 17 7.59 -8.31 14.52
CA SER A 17 7.99 -7.13 15.27
C SER A 17 9.46 -6.79 15.01
N ALA A 18 9.88 -5.60 15.42
CA ALA A 18 11.28 -5.17 15.34
C ALA A 18 12.26 -6.06 16.13
N TYR A 19 11.75 -6.85 17.08
CA TYR A 19 12.51 -7.78 17.93
C TYR A 19 12.27 -9.24 17.59
N ALA A 20 11.55 -9.53 16.49
CA ALA A 20 11.28 -10.89 16.08
C ALA A 20 12.55 -11.59 15.61
N SER A 21 12.53 -12.92 15.68
CA SER A 21 13.58 -13.77 15.12
C SER A 21 13.82 -13.44 13.63
N ALA A 22 15.07 -13.56 13.17
CA ALA A 22 15.43 -13.42 11.76
C ALA A 22 14.68 -14.41 10.83
N TRP A 23 14.14 -15.49 11.39
CA TRP A 23 13.32 -16.47 10.67
C TRP A 23 11.84 -16.09 10.54
N CYS A 24 11.42 -15.02 11.22
CA CYS A 24 10.05 -14.55 11.11
C CYS A 24 9.76 -14.10 9.67
N ARG A 25 8.65 -14.57 9.11
CA ARG A 25 8.19 -14.16 7.79
C ARG A 25 6.91 -13.34 7.92
N PRO A 26 6.81 -12.19 7.24
CA PRO A 26 5.56 -11.44 7.21
C PRO A 26 4.47 -12.28 6.53
N VAL A 27 3.21 -12.01 6.90
CA VAL A 27 2.05 -12.62 6.25
C VAL A 27 2.05 -12.29 4.75
N SER A 28 1.70 -13.27 3.91
CA SER A 28 1.64 -13.06 2.47
C SER A 28 0.54 -12.06 2.10
N ALA A 29 0.88 -11.06 1.29
CA ALA A 29 -0.08 -10.12 0.71
C ALA A 29 -0.88 -10.73 -0.46
N SER A 30 -0.45 -11.88 -0.97
CA SER A 30 -1.08 -12.61 -2.08
C SER A 30 -1.64 -13.95 -1.58
N PRO A 31 -2.77 -14.43 -2.16
CA PRO A 31 -3.28 -15.78 -1.90
C PRO A 31 -2.28 -16.90 -2.21
N PHE A 32 -1.26 -16.59 -3.02
CA PHE A 32 -0.19 -17.50 -3.41
C PHE A 32 1.15 -17.03 -2.84
N TRP A 33 2.10 -17.95 -2.72
CA TRP A 33 3.48 -17.69 -2.27
C TRP A 33 4.31 -17.01 -3.37
N SER A 34 3.81 -15.88 -3.90
CA SER A 34 4.40 -15.17 -5.04
C SER A 34 5.38 -14.06 -4.63
N GLY A 35 5.53 -13.77 -3.34
CA GLY A 35 6.40 -12.67 -2.86
C GLY A 35 5.92 -11.26 -3.28
N GLY A 36 4.74 -11.16 -3.89
CA GLY A 36 4.16 -9.94 -4.45
C GLY A 36 2.69 -10.14 -4.82
N LEU A 37 2.04 -9.12 -5.36
CA LEU A 37 0.62 -9.14 -5.68
C LEU A 37 0.29 -10.15 -6.79
N SER A 38 -0.86 -10.80 -6.67
CA SER A 38 -1.41 -11.63 -7.75
C SER A 38 -1.81 -10.78 -8.95
N ARG A 39 -1.93 -11.40 -10.13
CA ARG A 39 -2.40 -10.73 -11.35
C ARG A 39 -3.76 -10.05 -11.18
N GLN A 40 -4.65 -10.67 -10.41
CA GLN A 40 -5.97 -10.09 -10.13
C GLN A 40 -5.85 -8.86 -9.24
N GLN A 41 -4.99 -8.89 -8.22
CA GLN A 41 -4.74 -7.75 -7.34
C GLN A 41 -4.14 -6.57 -8.11
N TYR A 42 -3.17 -6.80 -9.01
CA TYR A 42 -2.64 -5.76 -9.91
C TYR A 42 -3.72 -5.13 -10.78
N ARG A 43 -4.62 -5.94 -11.37
CA ARG A 43 -5.74 -5.44 -12.18
C ARG A 43 -6.70 -4.58 -11.36
N ALA A 44 -6.99 -4.97 -10.13
CA ALA A 44 -7.81 -4.18 -9.21
C ALA A 44 -7.13 -2.84 -8.89
N MET A 45 -5.84 -2.86 -8.57
CA MET A 45 -5.04 -1.66 -8.30
C MET A 45 -5.06 -0.68 -9.48
N MET A 46 -4.81 -1.16 -10.71
CA MET A 46 -4.87 -0.32 -11.91
C MET A 46 -6.26 0.29 -12.16
N ARG A 47 -7.33 -0.46 -11.88
CA ARG A 47 -8.71 0.04 -12.03
C ARG A 47 -9.01 1.15 -11.01
N VAL A 48 -8.54 1.03 -9.78
CA VAL A 48 -8.70 2.07 -8.76
C VAL A 48 -7.87 3.30 -9.14
N GLN A 49 -6.59 3.10 -9.48
CA GLN A 49 -5.69 4.19 -9.86
C GLN A 49 -6.19 4.97 -11.08
N SER A 50 -6.74 4.31 -12.09
CA SER A 50 -7.24 4.98 -13.30
C SER A 50 -8.55 5.76 -13.11
N ARG A 51 -9.31 5.52 -12.02
CA ARG A 51 -10.66 6.09 -11.85
C ARG A 51 -10.86 6.90 -10.57
N HIS A 52 -10.06 6.67 -9.56
CA HIS A 52 -10.26 7.24 -8.21
C HIS A 52 -8.99 7.89 -7.65
N LEU A 53 -7.84 7.80 -8.34
CA LEU A 53 -6.64 8.52 -7.92
C LEU A 53 -6.77 9.99 -8.30
N ILE A 54 -6.75 10.86 -7.30
CA ILE A 54 -6.83 12.31 -7.50
C ILE A 54 -5.45 12.96 -7.42
N TYR A 55 -4.49 12.32 -6.74
CA TYR A 55 -3.15 12.84 -6.56
C TYR A 55 -2.11 11.73 -6.57
N ASP A 56 -1.00 11.99 -7.27
CA ASP A 56 0.18 11.12 -7.36
C ASP A 56 1.42 12.03 -7.33
N TYR A 57 2.22 11.97 -6.27
CA TYR A 57 3.37 12.86 -6.08
C TYR A 57 4.46 12.64 -7.13
N CYS A 58 4.57 11.42 -7.67
CA CYS A 58 5.51 11.12 -8.75
C CYS A 58 5.10 11.80 -10.05
N ARG A 59 3.82 12.17 -10.22
CA ARG A 59 3.31 12.85 -11.41
C ARG A 59 3.12 14.35 -11.21
N ASP A 60 3.40 14.87 -10.02
CA ASP A 60 3.23 16.28 -9.71
C ASP A 60 4.50 17.07 -10.09
N PRO A 61 4.51 17.86 -11.17
CA PRO A 61 5.70 18.57 -11.64
C PRO A 61 6.16 19.68 -10.68
N LYS A 62 5.36 20.02 -9.66
CA LYS A 62 5.76 20.99 -8.64
C LYS A 62 6.65 20.38 -7.55
N ARG A 63 6.79 19.05 -7.51
CA ARG A 63 7.65 18.36 -6.55
C ARG A 63 9.08 18.31 -7.06
N ASP A 64 10.02 18.39 -6.14
CA ASP A 64 11.43 18.14 -6.43
C ASP A 64 11.66 16.62 -6.45
N HIS A 65 11.63 16.04 -7.65
CA HIS A 65 11.82 14.60 -7.82
C HIS A 65 13.27 14.14 -7.63
N SER A 66 14.23 15.03 -7.38
CA SER A 66 15.59 14.62 -6.99
C SER A 66 15.62 13.97 -5.60
N LEU A 67 14.63 14.31 -4.75
CA LEU A 67 14.45 13.75 -3.41
C LEU A 67 13.61 12.47 -3.39
N THR A 68 13.00 12.11 -4.53
CA THR A 68 12.15 10.92 -4.70
C THR A 68 12.61 10.08 -5.90
N PRO A 69 13.82 9.50 -5.85
CA PRO A 69 14.40 8.76 -6.96
C PRO A 69 13.60 7.50 -7.34
N GLU A 70 12.76 7.00 -6.44
CA GLU A 70 11.87 5.85 -6.69
C GLU A 70 10.82 6.11 -7.77
N CYS A 71 10.51 7.36 -8.10
CA CYS A 71 9.53 7.71 -9.14
C CYS A 71 10.00 7.38 -10.57
N TRP A 72 11.31 7.18 -10.78
CA TRP A 72 11.91 6.91 -12.09
C TRP A 72 12.22 5.43 -12.33
N ARG A 73 11.79 4.56 -11.41
CA ARG A 73 12.13 3.14 -11.39
C ARG A 73 11.15 2.27 -12.18
#